data_AF-A0A7X6M0X6-F1
#
_entry.id   AF-A0A7X6M0X6-F1
#
_cell.length_a   1.000
_cell.length_b   1.000
_cell.length_c   1.000
_cell.angle_alpha   90.00
_cell.angle_beta   90.00
_cell.angle_gamma   90.00
#
_symmetry.space_group_name_H-M   'P 1'
#
loop_
_entity.id
_entity.type
_entity.pdbx_description
1 polymer ?
#
loop_
_entity_poly.entity_id
_entity_poly.type
_entity_poly.pdbx_seq_one_letter_code
_entity_poly.pdbx_strand_id
1 'polypeptide(L)'
;MEADRRPPAIVEHDDRWLLKPLRGRSVSRIDWTPDHLELILDGEDFRILVGYEAELSVKSLAKESPTRHRIDYWNRPQVEEFLDSRIVSAVFFKTGAFRLGFKNGWILVTEPDRQDYSPEVRIGGLTLWNTSGIANRSLFEIVPIDPWTGQRVTPPNWPSRPSSLRHDPDSDDIND
;
A
#
# COMPACT_ATOMS: atom_id res chain seq x y z
N MET A 1 26.56 18.21 6.68
CA MET A 1 26.20 17.22 7.72
C MET A 1 25.02 16.43 7.19
N GLU A 2 25.31 15.34 6.51
CA GLU A 2 24.31 14.41 5.99
C GLU A 2 23.85 13.58 7.18
N ALA A 3 22.64 13.86 7.68
CA ALA A 3 22.05 13.00 8.69
C ALA A 3 21.92 11.61 8.08
N ASP A 4 22.52 10.63 8.76
CA ASP A 4 22.42 9.19 8.56
C ASP A 4 20.93 8.77 8.54
N ARG A 5 20.24 9.09 7.44
CA ARG A 5 18.83 8.75 7.22
C ARG A 5 18.82 7.30 6.82
N ARG A 6 18.86 6.43 7.83
CA ARG A 6 18.42 5.04 7.65
C ARG A 6 17.08 5.08 6.91
N PRO A 7 16.91 4.24 5.88
CA PRO A 7 15.65 4.17 5.18
C PRO A 7 14.51 3.90 6.19
N PRO A 8 13.31 4.46 5.99
CA PRO A 8 12.20 4.25 6.91
C PRO A 8 11.93 2.76 7.10
N ALA A 9 11.77 2.29 8.33
CA ALA A 9 11.44 0.89 8.60
C ALA A 9 10.05 0.52 8.05
N ILE A 10 9.87 -0.75 7.69
CA ILE A 10 8.54 -1.33 7.44
C ILE A 10 7.90 -1.63 8.78
N VAL A 11 6.70 -1.11 9.01
CA VAL A 11 5.94 -1.43 10.24
C VAL A 11 5.07 -2.65 9.96
N GLU A 12 5.14 -3.66 10.81
CA GLU A 12 4.29 -4.85 10.74
C GLU A 12 3.21 -4.78 11.83
N HIS A 13 1.97 -5.02 11.45
CA HIS A 13 0.84 -5.30 12.32
C HIS A 13 0.40 -6.75 12.12
N ASP A 14 -0.58 -7.20 12.90
CA ASP A 14 -1.09 -8.57 12.81
C ASP A 14 -1.63 -8.90 11.41
N ASP A 15 -2.38 -7.98 10.81
CA ASP A 15 -3.10 -8.17 9.54
C ASP A 15 -2.42 -7.53 8.32
N ARG A 16 -1.43 -6.65 8.52
CA ARG A 16 -0.86 -5.82 7.44
C ARG A 16 0.55 -5.31 7.71
N TRP A 17 1.19 -4.82 6.67
CA TRP A 17 2.41 -4.05 6.70
C TRP A 17 2.17 -2.62 6.22
N LEU A 18 2.83 -1.66 6.86
CA LEU A 18 2.92 -0.28 6.39
C LEU A 18 4.31 -0.10 5.77
N LEU A 19 4.37 -0.02 4.44
CA LEU A 19 5.61 0.19 3.70
C LEU A 19 5.98 1.69 3.74
N LYS A 20 6.48 2.16 4.88
CA LYS A 20 6.90 3.55 5.09
C LYS A 20 7.90 4.06 4.05
N PRO A 21 8.83 3.26 3.48
CA PRO A 21 9.68 3.70 2.36
C PRO A 21 8.93 4.27 1.14
N LEU A 22 7.69 3.86 0.91
CA LEU A 22 6.86 4.37 -0.20
C LEU A 22 6.21 5.72 0.13
N ARG A 23 6.00 6.03 1.43
CA ARG A 23 5.35 7.27 1.84
C ARG A 23 6.24 8.47 1.51
N GLY A 24 5.67 9.45 0.83
CA GLY A 24 6.37 10.66 0.42
C GLY A 24 6.85 10.64 -1.03
N ARG A 25 6.90 9.45 -1.64
CA ARG A 25 7.25 9.27 -3.06
C ARG A 25 6.09 9.65 -3.97
N SER A 26 6.41 10.08 -5.17
CA SER A 26 5.46 10.39 -6.24
C SER A 26 5.63 9.39 -7.37
N VAL A 27 4.54 9.08 -8.07
CA VAL A 27 4.61 8.34 -9.34
C VAL A 27 5.23 9.27 -10.37
N SER A 28 6.40 8.92 -10.89
CA SER A 28 7.14 9.70 -11.88
C SER A 28 6.81 9.31 -13.31
N ARG A 29 6.41 8.05 -13.51
CA ARG A 29 6.06 7.46 -14.80
C ARG A 29 5.16 6.25 -14.59
N ILE A 30 4.28 5.99 -15.55
CA ILE A 30 3.46 4.79 -15.62
C ILE A 30 3.78 4.09 -16.94
N ASP A 31 4.18 2.83 -16.86
CA ASP A 31 4.34 1.97 -18.04
C ASP A 31 3.11 1.05 -18.17
N TRP A 32 2.45 1.17 -19.31
CA TRP A 32 1.28 0.36 -19.67
C TRP A 32 1.74 -0.91 -20.38
N THR A 33 1.67 -2.05 -19.70
CA THR A 33 2.01 -3.36 -20.28
C THR A 33 0.72 -4.09 -20.71
N PRO A 34 0.81 -5.20 -21.46
CA PRO A 34 -0.39 -5.92 -21.89
C PRO A 34 -1.26 -6.47 -20.75
N ASP A 35 -0.65 -6.84 -19.63
CA ASP A 35 -1.29 -7.54 -18.50
C ASP A 35 -1.33 -6.72 -17.20
N HIS A 36 -0.52 -5.67 -17.08
CA HIS A 36 -0.44 -4.86 -15.86
C HIS A 36 0.00 -3.40 -16.12
N LEU A 37 0.03 -2.62 -15.04
CA LEU A 37 0.66 -1.32 -14.97
C LEU A 37 1.90 -1.40 -14.10
N GLU A 38 2.97 -0.73 -14.53
CA GLU A 38 4.12 -0.46 -13.67
C GLU A 38 4.12 1.03 -13.26
N LEU A 39 3.93 1.29 -11.97
CA LEU A 39 4.09 2.62 -11.38
C LEU A 39 5.55 2.79 -10.97
N ILE A 40 6.28 3.68 -11.65
CA ILE A 40 7.69 3.97 -11.39
C ILE A 40 7.76 5.20 -10.49
N LEU A 41 8.29 5.04 -9.28
CA LEU A 41 8.33 6.11 -8.28
C LEU A 41 9.61 6.95 -8.36
N ASP A 42 9.55 8.16 -7.80
CA ASP A 42 10.74 9.01 -7.66
C ASP A 42 11.73 8.48 -6.59
N GLY A 43 13.03 8.58 -6.93
CA GLY A 43 14.13 8.06 -6.11
C GLY A 43 14.16 6.52 -6.02
N GLU A 44 15.35 5.94 -5.79
CA GLU A 44 15.58 4.51 -5.53
C GLU A 44 14.68 3.52 -6.30
N ASP A 45 14.79 3.37 -7.63
CA ASP A 45 14.24 2.29 -8.49
C ASP A 45 12.99 1.51 -8.01
N PHE A 46 12.02 2.20 -7.39
CA PHE A 46 10.82 1.59 -6.84
C PHE A 46 9.82 1.42 -7.96
N ARG A 47 9.29 0.21 -8.07
CA ARG A 47 8.22 -0.13 -9.00
C ARG A 47 7.08 -0.79 -8.25
N ILE A 48 5.86 -0.35 -8.52
CA ILE A 48 4.65 -1.03 -8.05
C ILE A 48 3.95 -1.59 -9.28
N LEU A 49 3.84 -2.92 -9.35
CA LEU A 49 3.24 -3.61 -10.46
C LEU A 49 1.83 -4.05 -10.05
N VAL A 50 0.84 -3.72 -10.87
CA VAL A 50 -0.57 -3.90 -10.52
C VAL A 50 -1.39 -4.23 -11.76
N GLY A 51 -2.23 -5.26 -11.67
CA GLY A 51 -3.12 -5.64 -12.77
C GLY A 51 -4.28 -4.67 -13.01
N TYR A 52 -4.93 -4.80 -14.17
CA TYR A 52 -6.06 -3.96 -14.58
C TYR A 52 -7.36 -4.22 -13.79
N GLU A 53 -7.41 -5.30 -13.02
CA GLU A 53 -8.42 -5.60 -12.00
C GLU A 53 -8.39 -4.63 -10.81
N ALA A 54 -7.27 -3.95 -10.60
CA ALA A 54 -7.14 -3.04 -9.47
C ALA A 54 -8.10 -1.88 -9.63
N GLU A 55 -8.53 -1.32 -8.51
CA GLU A 55 -9.60 -0.34 -8.47
C GLU A 55 -9.08 1.00 -8.00
N LEU A 56 -9.57 2.05 -8.65
CA LEU A 56 -9.38 3.43 -8.28
C LEU A 56 -10.67 3.96 -7.66
N SER A 57 -10.53 4.68 -6.56
CA SER A 57 -11.64 5.35 -5.89
C SER A 57 -11.23 6.70 -5.35
N VAL A 58 -12.14 7.67 -5.40
CA VAL A 58 -11.98 8.98 -4.78
C VAL A 58 -12.45 8.91 -3.33
N LYS A 59 -11.55 9.09 -2.37
CA LYS A 59 -11.84 9.28 -0.93
C LYS A 59 -12.63 8.18 -0.22
N SER A 60 -13.09 7.14 -0.91
CA SER A 60 -13.95 6.09 -0.37
C SER A 60 -13.30 4.72 -0.51
N LEU A 61 -13.44 3.88 0.51
CA LEU A 61 -13.01 2.49 0.52
C LEU A 61 -14.17 1.51 0.37
N ALA A 62 -15.41 2.01 0.48
CA ALA A 62 -16.59 1.16 0.42
C ALA A 62 -16.60 0.42 -0.92
N LYS A 63 -16.71 -0.90 -0.86
CA LYS A 63 -16.72 -1.79 -2.04
C LYS A 63 -17.83 -1.42 -3.02
N GLU A 64 -18.99 -1.04 -2.48
CA GLU A 64 -20.17 -0.63 -3.26
C GLU A 64 -20.18 0.87 -3.58
N SER A 65 -19.05 1.58 -3.40
CA SER A 65 -18.99 3.00 -3.69
C SER A 65 -19.16 3.23 -5.19
N PRO A 66 -20.08 4.12 -5.61
CA PRO A 66 -20.30 4.39 -7.03
C PRO A 66 -19.13 5.10 -7.70
N THR A 67 -18.11 5.51 -6.95
CA THR A 67 -16.87 6.13 -7.46
C THR A 67 -15.69 5.14 -7.51
N ARG A 68 -15.90 3.89 -7.12
CA ARG A 68 -14.89 2.83 -7.12
C ARG A 68 -15.04 2.02 -8.40
N HIS A 69 -14.03 2.10 -9.26
CA HIS A 69 -14.02 1.40 -10.53
C HIS A 69 -12.63 0.84 -10.83
N ARG A 70 -12.61 -0.28 -11.57
CA ARG A 70 -11.38 -0.87 -12.08
C ARG A 70 -10.59 0.12 -12.94
N ILE A 71 -9.29 -0.09 -13.05
CA ILE A 71 -8.41 0.76 -13.86
C ILE A 71 -8.87 0.81 -15.33
N ASP A 72 -9.31 -0.33 -15.88
CA ASP A 72 -9.79 -0.45 -17.27
C ASP A 72 -11.14 0.25 -17.56
N TYR A 73 -11.83 0.73 -16.53
CA TYR A 73 -13.02 1.57 -16.69
C TYR A 73 -12.65 2.99 -17.17
N TRP A 74 -11.50 3.49 -16.75
CA TRP A 74 -11.04 4.85 -17.03
C TRP A 74 -10.19 4.88 -18.29
N ASN A 75 -10.12 6.03 -18.97
CA ASN A 75 -9.14 6.18 -20.05
C ASN A 75 -7.72 6.39 -19.49
N ARG A 76 -6.69 6.09 -20.29
CA ARG A 76 -5.30 6.15 -19.83
C ARG A 76 -4.89 7.51 -19.25
N PRO A 77 -5.19 8.65 -19.92
CA PRO A 77 -4.85 9.97 -19.37
C PRO A 77 -5.48 10.23 -18.00
N GLN A 78 -6.70 9.77 -17.76
CA GLN A 78 -7.36 9.90 -16.44
C GLN A 78 -6.61 9.10 -15.38
N VAL A 79 -6.27 7.84 -15.65
CA VAL A 79 -5.51 7.00 -14.70
C VAL A 79 -4.17 7.65 -14.36
N GLU A 80 -3.47 8.17 -15.37
CA GLU A 80 -2.21 8.90 -15.18
C GLU A 80 -2.40 10.13 -14.30
N GLU A 81 -3.42 10.96 -14.54
CA GLU A 81 -3.75 12.12 -13.71
C GLU A 81 -4.09 11.74 -12.25
N PHE A 82 -4.84 10.65 -12.06
CA PHE A 82 -5.25 10.20 -10.73
C PHE A 82 -4.07 9.70 -9.89
N LEU A 83 -3.10 9.07 -10.55
CA LEU A 83 -1.92 8.49 -9.92
C LEU A 83 -0.72 9.44 -9.86
N ASP A 84 -0.72 10.54 -10.62
CA ASP A 84 0.30 11.61 -10.60
C ASP A 84 0.23 12.45 -9.31
N SER A 85 0.55 11.81 -8.20
CA SER A 85 0.47 12.40 -6.88
C SER A 85 1.34 11.65 -5.90
N ARG A 86 1.68 12.33 -4.81
CA ARG A 86 2.47 11.77 -3.72
C ARG A 86 1.68 10.69 -2.98
N ILE A 87 2.31 9.54 -2.74
CA ILE A 87 1.81 8.51 -1.85
C ILE A 87 1.84 9.02 -0.42
N VAL A 88 0.68 9.07 0.22
CA VAL A 88 0.53 9.42 1.63
C VAL A 88 0.30 8.19 2.50
N SER A 89 -0.25 7.10 1.96
CA SER A 89 -0.45 5.85 2.70
C SER A 89 -0.13 4.66 1.81
N ALA A 90 0.55 3.66 2.37
CA ALA A 90 0.98 2.46 1.66
C ALA A 90 0.80 1.25 2.56
N VAL A 91 -0.37 0.60 2.45
CA VAL A 91 -0.81 -0.51 3.31
C VAL A 91 -0.86 -1.78 2.47
N PHE A 92 -0.24 -2.84 2.97
CA PHE A 92 -0.17 -4.13 2.29
C PHE A 92 -0.64 -5.21 3.25
N PHE A 93 -1.73 -5.88 2.93
CA PHE A 93 -2.37 -6.84 3.83
C PHE A 93 -1.75 -8.22 3.69
N LYS A 94 -1.75 -8.99 4.79
CA LYS A 94 -1.28 -10.39 4.78
C LYS A 94 -2.18 -11.31 3.96
N THR A 95 -3.37 -10.85 3.60
CA THR A 95 -4.27 -11.52 2.64
C THR A 95 -3.79 -11.41 1.19
N GLY A 96 -2.79 -10.57 0.89
CA GLY A 96 -2.29 -10.32 -0.46
C GLY A 96 -2.94 -9.12 -1.16
N ALA A 97 -3.88 -8.44 -0.49
CA ALA A 97 -4.42 -7.15 -0.94
C ALA A 97 -3.46 -5.99 -0.62
N PHE A 98 -3.60 -4.87 -1.32
CA PHE A 98 -2.96 -3.62 -0.91
C PHE A 98 -3.87 -2.40 -1.10
N ARG A 99 -3.50 -1.32 -0.42
CA ARG A 99 -4.08 0.01 -0.58
C ARG A 99 -2.97 1.07 -0.63
N LEU A 100 -2.97 1.86 -1.69
CA LEU A 100 -2.19 3.09 -1.80
C LEU A 100 -3.12 4.29 -1.76
N GLY A 101 -2.90 5.18 -0.81
CA GLY A 101 -3.55 6.48 -0.74
C GLY A 101 -2.66 7.57 -1.30
N PHE A 102 -3.20 8.40 -2.19
CA PHE A 102 -2.50 9.51 -2.83
C PHE A 102 -2.95 10.85 -2.26
N LYS A 103 -2.08 11.85 -2.27
CA LYS A 103 -2.31 13.18 -1.69
C LYS A 103 -3.51 13.92 -2.31
N ASN A 104 -3.77 13.70 -3.59
CA ASN A 104 -4.93 14.23 -4.32
C ASN A 104 -6.28 13.56 -3.91
N GLY A 105 -6.26 12.60 -2.99
CA GLY A 105 -7.45 11.95 -2.45
C GLY A 105 -7.87 10.68 -3.20
N TRP A 106 -7.14 10.30 -4.26
CA TRP A 106 -7.33 9.03 -4.93
C TRP A 106 -6.73 7.88 -4.12
N ILE A 107 -7.34 6.72 -4.27
CA ILE A 107 -6.93 5.48 -3.62
C ILE A 107 -6.87 4.39 -4.68
N LEU A 108 -5.73 3.71 -4.77
CA LEU A 108 -5.55 2.49 -5.56
C LEU A 108 -5.64 1.29 -4.63
N VAL A 109 -6.48 0.33 -4.96
CA VAL A 109 -6.76 -0.86 -4.13
C VAL A 109 -6.72 -2.12 -4.97
N THR A 110 -6.18 -3.20 -4.41
CA THR A 110 -6.38 -4.56 -4.92
C THR A 110 -7.15 -5.39 -3.91
N GLU A 111 -7.99 -6.29 -4.41
CA GLU A 111 -8.69 -7.30 -3.61
C GLU A 111 -8.01 -8.66 -3.81
N PRO A 112 -7.96 -9.54 -2.80
CA PRO A 112 -7.17 -10.77 -2.87
C PRO A 112 -7.78 -11.81 -3.83
N ASP A 113 -9.11 -11.85 -3.96
CA ASP A 113 -9.82 -12.92 -4.68
C ASP A 113 -10.10 -12.64 -6.17
N ARG A 114 -9.58 -11.52 -6.71
CA ARG A 114 -9.94 -11.03 -8.05
C ARG A 114 -8.73 -10.59 -8.87
N GLN A 115 -7.64 -11.34 -8.83
CA GLN A 115 -6.39 -10.96 -9.47
C GLN A 115 -6.04 -11.89 -10.62
N ASP A 116 -6.07 -11.37 -11.85
CA ASP A 116 -5.50 -12.02 -13.02
C ASP A 116 -3.96 -11.81 -13.04
N TYR A 117 -3.49 -10.74 -12.39
CA TYR A 117 -2.08 -10.43 -12.22
C TYR A 117 -1.75 -10.28 -10.72
N SER A 118 -0.74 -11.00 -10.23
CA SER A 118 -0.32 -10.88 -8.83
C SER A 118 0.46 -9.58 -8.61
N PRO A 119 -0.07 -8.61 -7.84
CA PRO A 119 0.62 -7.36 -7.60
C PRO A 119 1.89 -7.55 -6.79
N GLU A 120 2.84 -6.66 -7.03
CA GLU A 120 4.13 -6.69 -6.33
C GLU A 120 4.75 -5.31 -6.21
N VAL A 121 5.67 -5.18 -5.24
CA VAL A 121 6.54 -4.02 -5.08
C VAL A 121 7.97 -4.49 -5.31
N ARG A 122 8.68 -3.83 -6.22
CA ARG A 122 10.08 -4.07 -6.51
C ARG A 122 10.95 -2.86 -6.20
N ILE A 123 12.21 -3.11 -5.87
CA ILE A 123 13.27 -2.10 -5.75
C ILE A 123 14.55 -2.65 -6.38
N GLY A 124 15.11 -1.93 -7.36
CA GLY A 124 16.35 -2.35 -8.03
C GLY A 124 16.29 -3.77 -8.62
N GLY A 125 15.11 -4.19 -9.10
CA GLY A 125 14.86 -5.54 -9.65
C GLY A 125 14.58 -6.64 -8.62
N LEU A 126 14.67 -6.36 -7.32
CA LEU A 126 14.32 -7.30 -6.25
C LEU A 126 12.87 -7.10 -5.82
N THR A 127 12.11 -8.19 -5.69
CA THR A 127 10.77 -8.16 -5.10
C THR A 127 10.88 -7.90 -3.60
N LEU A 128 10.36 -6.76 -3.15
CA LEU A 128 10.22 -6.39 -1.75
C LEU A 128 8.98 -7.05 -1.14
N TRP A 129 7.85 -6.95 -1.84
CA TRP A 129 6.56 -7.48 -1.42
C TRP A 129 5.82 -8.11 -2.61
N ASN A 130 5.10 -9.18 -2.35
CA ASN A 130 4.10 -9.76 -3.25
C ASN A 130 2.90 -10.27 -2.43
N THR A 131 1.93 -10.92 -3.06
CA THR A 131 0.71 -11.41 -2.40
C THR A 131 0.97 -12.42 -1.26
N SER A 132 2.15 -13.05 -1.20
CA SER A 132 2.56 -13.93 -0.10
C SER A 132 3.20 -13.18 1.08
N GLY A 133 3.45 -11.88 0.97
CA GLY A 133 4.00 -11.01 2.00
C GLY A 133 5.34 -10.36 1.63
N ILE A 134 6.14 -10.02 2.65
CA ILE A 134 7.47 -9.43 2.44
C ILE A 134 8.44 -10.51 1.94
N ALA A 135 8.76 -10.46 0.64
CA ALA A 135 9.62 -11.43 -0.03
C ALA A 135 11.11 -11.21 0.28
N ASN A 136 11.54 -9.97 0.48
CA ASN A 136 12.93 -9.66 0.80
C ASN A 136 13.06 -8.79 2.06
N ARG A 137 13.41 -9.43 3.17
CA ARG A 137 13.54 -8.82 4.50
C ARG A 137 14.92 -8.18 4.75
N SER A 138 15.86 -8.28 3.80
CA SER A 138 17.21 -7.72 3.97
C SER A 138 17.31 -6.24 3.60
N LEU A 139 16.34 -5.73 2.84
CA LEU A 139 16.34 -4.36 2.31
C LEU A 139 15.92 -3.31 3.35
N PHE A 140 15.02 -3.69 4.27
CA PHE A 140 14.48 -2.80 5.28
C PHE A 140 14.32 -3.54 6.60
N GLU A 141 14.55 -2.83 7.72
CA GLU A 141 14.13 -3.31 9.04
C GLU A 141 12.61 -3.47 9.04
N ILE A 142 12.13 -4.63 9.51
CA ILE A 142 10.70 -4.88 9.73
C ILE A 142 10.47 -4.83 11.23
N VAL A 143 9.61 -3.91 11.65
CA VAL A 143 9.34 -3.63 13.06
C VAL A 143 7.89 -4.01 13.37
N PRO A 144 7.65 -5.12 14.07
CA PRO A 144 6.32 -5.47 14.54
C PRO A 144 5.88 -4.51 15.64
N ILE A 145 4.74 -3.86 15.42
CA ILE A 145 4.14 -2.86 16.31
C ILE A 145 2.69 -3.24 16.57
N ASP A 146 2.31 -3.30 17.84
CA ASP A 146 0.90 -3.41 18.22
C ASP A 146 0.14 -2.14 17.78
N PRO A 147 -0.90 -2.26 16.92
CA PRO A 147 -1.66 -1.10 16.46
C PRO A 147 -2.36 -0.34 17.60
N TRP A 148 -2.65 -0.99 18.73
CA TRP A 148 -3.39 -0.39 19.83
C TRP A 148 -2.51 0.44 20.77
N THR A 149 -1.31 -0.04 21.05
CA THR A 149 -0.40 0.60 22.03
C THR A 149 0.78 1.31 21.38
N GLY A 150 1.06 1.05 20.10
CA GLY A 150 2.25 1.53 19.40
C GLY A 150 3.56 0.90 19.89
N GLN A 151 3.49 -0.10 20.78
CA GLN A 151 4.67 -0.78 21.32
C GLN A 151 5.17 -1.89 20.40
N ARG A 152 6.47 -2.19 20.47
CA ARG A 152 7.06 -3.34 19.77
C ARG A 152 6.53 -4.64 20.34
N VAL A 153 6.28 -5.60 19.46
CA VAL A 153 5.83 -6.96 19.83
C VAL A 153 6.69 -8.03 19.16
N THR A 154 6.53 -9.27 19.61
CA THR A 154 7.22 -10.44 19.02
C THR A 154 6.17 -11.36 18.38
N PRO A 155 6.05 -11.37 17.04
CA PRO A 155 5.18 -12.31 16.34
C PRO A 155 5.52 -13.77 16.68
N PRO A 156 4.54 -14.69 16.69
CA PRO A 156 3.15 -14.50 16.25
C PRO A 156 2.19 -13.99 17.35
N ASN A 157 2.70 -13.63 18.54
CA ASN A 157 1.86 -13.26 19.67
C ASN A 157 1.43 -11.79 19.57
N TRP A 158 0.23 -11.54 19.03
CA TRP A 158 -0.36 -10.21 18.92
C TRP A 158 -1.33 -9.91 20.06
N PRO A 159 -1.25 -8.74 20.71
CA PRO A 159 -2.22 -8.32 21.71
C PRO A 159 -3.62 -8.20 21.10
N SER A 160 -4.64 -8.62 21.86
CA SER A 160 -6.03 -8.36 21.49
C SER A 160 -6.37 -6.87 21.66
N ARG A 161 -7.36 -6.39 20.89
CA ARG A 161 -7.90 -5.02 21.04
C ARG A 161 -8.26 -4.76 22.51
N PRO A 162 -7.71 -3.71 23.15
CA PRO A 162 -8.10 -3.32 24.49
C PRO A 162 -9.61 -3.05 24.58
N SER A 163 -10.28 -3.67 25.57
CA SER A 163 -11.72 -3.49 25.78
C SER A 163 -12.13 -2.07 26.18
N SER A 164 -11.17 -1.22 26.53
CA SER A 164 -11.36 0.19 26.90
C SER A 164 -11.48 1.14 25.70
N LEU A 165 -11.09 0.71 24.50
CA LEU A 165 -11.25 1.52 23.29
C LEU A 165 -12.71 1.47 22.85
N ARG A 166 -13.40 2.61 22.90
CA ARG A 166 -14.79 2.72 22.42
C ARG A 166 -14.77 2.59 20.89
N HIS A 167 -15.71 1.81 20.36
CA HIS A 167 -15.94 1.74 18.92
C HIS A 167 -16.48 3.10 18.48
N ASP A 168 -15.69 3.87 17.73
CA ASP A 168 -16.17 5.07 17.06
C ASP A 168 -16.53 4.71 15.61
N PRO A 169 -17.83 4.54 15.29
CA PRO A 169 -18.26 4.13 13.96
C PRO A 169 -18.02 5.22 12.89
N ASP A 170 -17.67 6.45 13.29
CA ASP A 170 -17.37 7.57 12.40
C ASP A 170 -15.85 7.82 12.21
N SER A 171 -15.00 6.94 12.74
CA SER A 171 -13.56 7.07 12.60
C SER A 171 -13.07 6.60 11.24
N ASP A 172 -12.59 7.55 10.43
CA ASP A 172 -11.80 7.32 9.22
C ASP A 172 -10.36 6.86 9.55
N ASP A 173 -10.01 6.66 10.83
CA ASP A 173 -8.72 6.14 11.22
C ASP A 173 -8.62 4.66 10.85
N ILE A 174 -7.62 4.34 10.04
CA ILE A 174 -7.31 2.97 9.58
C ILE A 174 -6.98 2.04 10.76
N ASN A 175 -6.82 2.58 11.97
CA ASN A 175 -6.57 1.85 13.21
C ASN A 175 -7.81 1.64 14.11
N ASP A 176 -9.00 2.13 13.76
CA ASP A 176 -10.24 1.90 14.55
C ASP A 176 -11.08 0.68 14.13
#